data_AF-A0A0D0CT58-F1
#
_entry.id   AF-A0A0D0CT58-F1
#
_cell.length_a   1.000
_cell.length_b   1.000
_cell.length_c   1.000
_cell.angle_alpha   90.00
_cell.angle_beta   90.00
_cell.angle_gamma   90.00
#
_symmetry.space_group_name_H-M   'P 1'
#
loop_
_entity.id
_entity.type
_entity.pdbx_description
1 polymer ?
#
loop_
_entity_poly.entity_id
_entity_poly.type
_entity_poly.pdbx_seq_one_letter_code
_entity_poly.pdbx_strand_id
1 'polypeptide(L)'
;MFNNSHEFTINGGIFSNVGRDLNLNVVEKKGLSKLYYHTSTSALYDAGARYPPPLCLPGTRKAILHDLNHWANVSHSAAGLDRTPIRWLYGPAGAGKSAIAQTFAQSCAENGTLLGSFFFWRSDSTRNNAQRLFTTLALQMAVAITELRATVDAAVTCNPFAPTSSIQKQCETLIIQPWSKAQVHQELSNRTSQKK
;
A
#
# COMPACT_ATOMS: atom_id res chain seq x y z
N MET A 1 13.79 -26.97 49.53
CA MET A 1 12.36 -27.05 49.91
C MET A 1 11.43 -27.43 48.76
N PHE A 2 11.91 -27.84 47.58
CA PHE A 2 11.17 -28.74 46.68
C PHE A 2 12.20 -29.59 45.94
N ASN A 3 12.24 -30.89 46.23
CA ASN A 3 13.03 -31.85 45.47
C ASN A 3 12.02 -32.79 44.80
N ASN A 4 12.19 -33.07 43.51
CA ASN A 4 11.26 -33.88 42.70
C ASN A 4 9.89 -33.25 42.35
N SER A 5 9.80 -31.93 42.16
CA SER A 5 8.60 -31.34 41.55
C SER A 5 8.64 -31.43 40.02
N HIS A 6 7.59 -31.95 39.42
CA HIS A 6 7.34 -31.97 37.97
C HIS A 6 5.97 -31.35 37.71
N GLU A 7 5.74 -30.82 36.50
CA GLU A 7 4.42 -30.38 36.02
C GLU A 7 3.83 -29.11 36.70
N PHE A 8 4.59 -28.02 36.75
CA PHE A 8 4.02 -26.71 37.10
C PHE A 8 3.65 -25.91 35.84
N THR A 9 2.48 -25.28 35.86
CA THR A 9 2.00 -24.41 34.78
C THR A 9 2.05 -22.96 35.26
N ILE A 10 2.81 -22.09 34.58
CA ILE A 10 2.80 -20.65 34.83
C ILE A 10 2.01 -19.98 33.72
N ASN A 11 0.86 -19.38 34.07
CA ASN A 11 0.06 -18.59 33.15
C ASN A 11 0.26 -17.10 33.45
N GLY A 12 0.83 -16.38 32.48
CA GLY A 12 1.03 -14.91 32.54
C GLY A 12 2.43 -14.49 33.00
N GLY A 13 3.08 -13.63 32.21
CA GLY A 13 4.41 -13.06 32.45
C GLY A 13 5.24 -12.93 31.16
N ILE A 14 6.23 -12.04 31.15
CA ILE A 14 7.26 -11.98 30.10
C ILE A 14 8.44 -12.85 30.55
N PHE A 15 8.66 -13.96 29.86
CA PHE A 15 9.76 -14.87 30.17
C PHE A 15 10.97 -14.53 29.29
N SER A 16 11.97 -13.87 29.87
CA SER A 16 13.26 -13.63 29.20
C SER A 16 14.21 -14.78 29.52
N ASN A 17 14.29 -15.78 28.63
CA ASN A 17 15.26 -16.86 28.72
C ASN A 17 16.60 -16.40 28.11
N VAL A 18 17.63 -16.21 28.95
CA VAL A 18 19.00 -15.90 28.50
C VAL A 18 19.81 -17.20 28.48
N GLY A 19 19.47 -18.07 27.53
CA GLY A 19 20.10 -19.38 27.35
C GLY A 19 20.40 -19.64 25.87
N ARG A 20 21.69 -19.53 25.53
CA ARG A 20 22.42 -20.03 24.34
C ARG A 20 21.61 -20.29 23.05
N ASP A 21 21.86 -19.44 22.06
CA ASP A 21 21.79 -19.69 20.61
C ASP A 21 20.73 -20.70 20.12
N LEU A 22 19.45 -20.35 20.32
CA LEU A 22 18.46 -20.72 19.32
C LEU A 22 18.72 -19.86 18.09
N ASN A 23 19.46 -20.42 17.14
CA ASN A 23 19.53 -19.91 15.78
C ASN A 23 18.17 -20.19 15.12
N LEU A 24 17.14 -19.50 15.60
CA LEU A 24 15.94 -19.29 14.83
C LEU A 24 16.40 -18.46 13.63
N ASN A 25 16.55 -19.13 12.50
CA ASN A 25 16.45 -18.48 11.19
C ASN A 25 15.02 -17.91 11.05
N VAL A 26 14.62 -16.99 11.93
CA VAL A 26 13.70 -15.95 11.53
C VAL A 26 14.52 -15.19 10.52
N VAL A 27 14.36 -15.54 9.24
CA VAL A 27 14.64 -14.62 8.16
C VAL A 27 13.81 -13.40 8.53
N GLU A 28 14.43 -12.42 9.17
CA GLU A 28 13.83 -11.14 9.47
C GLU A 28 13.47 -10.57 8.10
N LYS A 29 12.21 -10.80 7.72
CA LYS A 29 11.52 -10.29 6.55
C LYS A 29 11.44 -8.77 6.68
N LYS A 30 12.59 -8.14 6.42
CA LYS A 30 12.87 -6.70 6.50
C LYS A 30 12.69 -6.02 5.15
N GLY A 31 12.10 -6.69 4.17
CA GLY A 31 11.85 -6.14 2.84
C GLY A 31 10.99 -4.89 2.92
N LEU A 32 9.87 -4.95 3.65
CA LEU A 32 8.99 -3.78 3.84
C LEU A 32 9.68 -2.66 4.63
N SER A 33 10.51 -3.00 5.63
CA SER A 33 11.29 -2.01 6.37
C SER A 33 12.30 -1.30 5.47
N LYS A 34 12.99 -2.03 4.60
CA LYS A 34 13.87 -1.45 3.57
C LYS A 34 13.09 -0.58 2.60
N LEU A 35 11.93 -1.06 2.13
CA LEU A 35 11.06 -0.31 1.24
C LEU A 35 10.62 1.03 1.83
N TYR A 36 10.29 1.05 3.13
CA TYR A 36 9.88 2.26 3.85
C TYR A 36 10.89 3.40 3.72
N TYR A 37 12.20 3.13 3.83
CA TYR A 37 13.27 4.14 3.64
C TYR A 37 13.31 4.73 2.23
N HIS A 38 12.71 4.04 1.25
CA HIS A 38 12.60 4.48 -0.13
C HIS A 38 11.23 5.11 -0.47
N THR A 39 10.36 5.37 0.52
CA THR A 39 9.06 6.03 0.30
C THR A 39 9.12 7.55 0.47
N SER A 40 8.04 8.24 0.12
CA SER A 40 7.75 9.64 0.48
C SER A 40 6.48 9.66 1.32
N THR A 41 6.64 9.69 2.64
CA THR A 41 5.51 9.77 3.58
C THR A 41 4.76 11.10 3.49
N SER A 42 5.41 12.17 3.01
CA SER A 42 4.76 13.47 2.77
C SER A 42 3.85 13.49 1.53
N ALA A 43 3.91 12.48 0.66
CA ALA A 43 3.13 12.41 -0.57
C ALA A 43 1.71 11.84 -0.37
N LEU A 44 1.42 11.20 0.76
CA LEU A 44 0.13 10.56 1.03
C LEU A 44 -1.01 11.59 1.08
N TYR A 45 -2.25 11.16 0.84
CA TYR A 45 -3.43 12.01 0.93
C TYR A 45 -3.63 12.60 2.34
N ASP A 46 -3.28 11.84 3.37
CA ASP A 46 -3.41 12.15 4.80
C ASP A 46 -2.08 12.52 5.47
N ALA A 47 -1.04 12.79 4.68
CA ALA A 47 0.26 13.17 5.20
C ALA A 47 0.20 14.46 6.03
N GLY A 48 0.80 14.44 7.23
CA GLY A 48 0.87 15.63 8.10
C GLY A 48 1.54 16.84 7.44
N ALA A 49 2.52 16.61 6.56
CA ALA A 49 3.18 17.65 5.75
C ALA A 49 2.25 18.39 4.78
N ARG A 50 1.02 17.90 4.60
CA ARG A 50 0.01 18.46 3.72
C ARG A 50 -1.17 19.07 4.49
N TYR A 51 -1.09 19.15 5.81
CA TYR A 51 -2.16 19.73 6.63
C TYR A 51 -2.10 21.27 6.66
N PRO A 52 -3.25 21.97 6.53
CA PRO A 52 -4.54 21.44 6.10
C PRO A 52 -4.52 21.09 4.60
N PRO A 53 -5.10 19.94 4.19
CA PRO A 53 -5.08 19.55 2.79
C PRO A 53 -5.98 20.47 1.95
N PRO A 54 -5.64 20.72 0.66
CA PRO A 54 -6.51 21.48 -0.21
C PRO A 54 -7.78 20.67 -0.46
N LEU A 55 -8.93 21.08 0.09
CA LEU A 55 -10.20 20.39 -0.07
C LEU A 55 -11.18 21.24 -0.90
N CYS A 56 -12.12 20.57 -1.56
CA CYS A 56 -13.26 21.26 -2.14
C CYS A 56 -14.13 21.82 -1.02
N LEU A 57 -14.67 23.03 -1.23
CA LEU A 57 -15.65 23.59 -0.31
C LEU A 57 -16.90 22.69 -0.29
N PRO A 58 -17.54 22.51 0.88
CA PRO A 58 -18.76 21.72 1.00
C PRO A 58 -19.80 22.14 -0.04
N GLY A 59 -20.39 21.15 -0.71
CA GLY A 59 -21.43 21.38 -1.72
C GLY A 59 -20.92 21.83 -3.10
N THR A 60 -19.62 22.05 -3.29
CA THR A 60 -19.04 22.42 -4.59
C THR A 60 -18.51 21.21 -5.37
N ARG A 61 -18.26 21.36 -6.67
CA ARG A 61 -17.61 20.35 -7.54
C ARG A 61 -18.29 18.96 -7.52
N LYS A 62 -19.58 18.88 -7.14
CA LYS A 62 -20.34 17.64 -7.01
C LYS A 62 -20.34 16.81 -8.30
N ALA A 63 -20.59 17.45 -9.45
CA ALA A 63 -20.65 16.75 -10.73
C ALA A 63 -19.34 16.02 -11.06
N ILE A 64 -18.20 16.71 -10.99
CA ILE A 64 -16.91 16.08 -11.29
C ILE A 64 -16.51 15.03 -10.25
N LEU A 65 -16.84 15.22 -8.97
CA LEU A 65 -16.60 14.21 -7.93
C LEU A 65 -17.49 12.97 -8.13
N HIS A 66 -18.74 13.16 -8.55
CA HIS A 66 -19.64 12.09 -8.92
C HIS A 66 -19.09 11.30 -10.11
N ASP A 67 -18.62 11.99 -11.17
CA ASP A 67 -18.04 11.34 -12.34
C ASP A 67 -16.77 10.53 -12.00
N LEU A 68 -15.92 11.06 -11.12
CA LEU A 68 -14.73 10.36 -10.63
C LEU A 68 -15.10 9.12 -9.81
N ASN A 69 -16.10 9.23 -8.92
CA ASN A 69 -16.60 8.10 -8.16
C ASN A 69 -17.23 7.04 -9.05
N HIS A 70 -18.04 7.44 -10.04
CA HIS A 70 -18.60 6.51 -11.01
C HIS A 70 -17.47 5.78 -11.76
N TRP A 71 -16.51 6.53 -12.30
CA TRP A 71 -15.35 5.96 -13.00
C TRP A 71 -14.58 4.94 -12.14
N ALA A 72 -14.35 5.22 -10.86
CA ALA A 72 -13.59 4.32 -9.98
C ALA A 72 -14.38 3.07 -9.55
N ASN A 73 -15.71 3.11 -9.56
CA ASN A 73 -16.55 2.02 -9.06
C ASN A 73 -17.18 1.16 -10.18
N VAL A 74 -17.04 1.53 -11.46
CA VAL A 74 -17.56 0.71 -12.57
C VAL A 74 -16.82 -0.64 -12.62
N SER A 75 -17.57 -1.71 -12.35
CA SER A 75 -17.07 -3.09 -12.33
C SER A 75 -16.61 -3.58 -13.71
N HIS A 76 -15.52 -4.35 -13.70
CA HIS A 76 -14.88 -4.97 -14.85
C HIS A 76 -15.77 -5.94 -15.67
N SER A 77 -16.97 -6.28 -15.18
CA SER A 77 -17.88 -7.24 -15.81
C SER A 77 -18.92 -6.63 -16.75
N ALA A 78 -19.02 -5.29 -16.84
CA ALA A 78 -19.92 -4.64 -17.78
C ALA A 78 -19.31 -4.61 -19.19
N ALA A 79 -19.54 -5.67 -19.96
CA ALA A 79 -19.13 -5.76 -21.35
C ALA A 79 -19.66 -4.55 -22.15
N GLY A 80 -18.74 -3.70 -22.63
CA GLY A 80 -19.07 -2.63 -23.58
C GLY A 80 -18.69 -1.19 -23.20
N LEU A 81 -18.15 -0.91 -22.00
CA LEU A 81 -17.68 0.44 -21.67
C LEU A 81 -16.21 0.67 -22.04
N ASP A 82 -15.95 1.83 -22.64
CA ASP A 82 -14.61 2.34 -22.96
C ASP A 82 -13.77 2.47 -21.68
N ARG A 83 -12.72 1.66 -21.63
CA ARG A 83 -11.98 1.26 -20.43
C ARG A 83 -10.76 2.13 -20.28
N THR A 84 -10.88 3.27 -19.60
CA THR A 84 -9.73 4.15 -19.34
C THR A 84 -9.17 3.93 -17.93
N PRO A 85 -8.06 3.19 -17.75
CA PRO A 85 -7.45 2.95 -16.42
C PRO A 85 -6.83 4.22 -15.82
N ILE A 86 -6.75 5.29 -16.60
CA ILE A 86 -6.24 6.60 -16.20
C ILE A 86 -7.31 7.63 -16.50
N ARG A 87 -7.72 8.39 -15.47
CA ARG A 87 -8.61 9.53 -15.61
C ARG A 87 -7.81 10.82 -15.56
N TRP A 88 -7.89 11.60 -16.64
CA TRP A 88 -7.22 12.89 -16.73
C TRP A 88 -8.12 14.03 -16.24
N LEU A 89 -7.76 14.65 -15.11
CA LEU A 89 -8.44 15.84 -14.59
C LEU A 89 -7.75 17.12 -15.11
N TYR A 90 -8.38 17.82 -16.04
CA TYR A 90 -7.85 19.04 -16.66
C TYR A 90 -8.74 20.25 -16.40
N GLY A 91 -8.19 21.43 -16.68
CA GLY A 91 -8.86 22.71 -16.51
C GLY A 91 -7.87 23.85 -16.26
N PRO A 92 -8.35 25.10 -16.23
CA PRO A 92 -7.49 26.27 -16.10
C PRO A 92 -6.68 26.28 -14.79
N ALA A 93 -5.61 27.05 -14.77
CA ALA A 93 -4.87 27.32 -13.53
C ALA A 93 -5.81 27.91 -12.47
N GLY A 94 -5.61 27.56 -11.20
CA GLY A 94 -6.49 28.01 -10.12
C GLY A 94 -7.88 27.35 -10.04
N ALA A 95 -8.27 26.48 -11.00
CA ALA A 95 -9.58 25.81 -10.97
C ALA A 95 -9.83 24.84 -9.79
N GLY A 96 -8.83 24.66 -8.91
CA GLY A 96 -8.95 23.76 -7.76
C GLY A 96 -8.75 22.28 -8.09
N LYS A 97 -8.05 21.94 -9.18
CA LYS A 97 -7.80 20.53 -9.58
C LYS A 97 -7.18 19.69 -8.47
N SER A 98 -6.17 20.22 -7.78
CA SER A 98 -5.55 19.53 -6.64
C SER A 98 -6.53 19.34 -5.48
N ALA A 99 -7.45 20.29 -5.28
CA ALA A 99 -8.48 20.17 -4.26
C ALA A 99 -9.53 19.10 -4.61
N ILE A 100 -9.90 18.99 -5.88
CA ILE A 100 -10.77 17.92 -6.39
C ILE A 100 -10.10 16.56 -6.20
N ALA A 101 -8.84 16.41 -6.63
CA ALA A 101 -8.10 15.15 -6.50
C ALA A 101 -7.91 14.73 -5.02
N GLN A 102 -7.64 15.70 -4.13
CA GLN A 102 -7.54 15.45 -2.69
C GLN A 102 -8.88 15.04 -2.08
N THR A 103 -9.96 15.75 -2.39
CA THR A 103 -11.31 15.41 -1.90
C THR A 103 -11.73 14.04 -2.40
N PHE A 104 -11.43 13.72 -3.65
CA PHE A 104 -11.68 12.40 -4.23
C PHE A 104 -10.87 11.30 -3.52
N ALA A 105 -9.57 11.49 -3.32
CA ALA A 105 -8.73 10.52 -2.61
C ALA A 105 -9.22 10.27 -1.17
N GLN A 106 -9.62 11.32 -0.45
CA GLN A 106 -10.20 11.20 0.88
C GLN A 106 -11.52 10.41 0.86
N SER A 107 -12.40 10.69 -0.11
CA SER A 107 -13.64 9.92 -0.27
C SER A 107 -13.37 8.44 -0.58
N CYS A 108 -12.38 8.12 -1.41
CA CYS A 108 -11.98 6.72 -1.64
C CYS A 108 -11.42 6.06 -0.38
N ALA A 109 -10.67 6.79 0.45
CA ALA A 109 -10.15 6.27 1.70
C ALA A 109 -11.28 5.98 2.71
N GLU A 110 -12.22 6.91 2.86
CA GLU A 110 -13.42 6.75 3.70
C GLU A 110 -14.29 5.56 3.26
N ASN A 111 -14.35 5.29 1.95
CA ASN A 111 -15.07 4.16 1.37
C ASN A 111 -14.26 2.84 1.37
N GLY A 112 -13.01 2.84 1.84
CA GLY A 112 -12.14 1.66 1.85
C GLY A 112 -11.69 1.18 0.47
N THR A 113 -11.79 2.03 -0.57
CA THR A 113 -11.41 1.68 -1.95
C THR A 113 -10.05 2.24 -2.38
N LEU A 114 -9.45 3.13 -1.58
CA LEU A 114 -8.13 3.69 -1.86
C LEU A 114 -7.01 2.69 -1.54
N LEU A 115 -6.33 2.19 -2.58
CA LEU A 115 -5.15 1.32 -2.40
C LEU A 115 -3.85 2.10 -2.12
N GLY A 116 -3.82 3.38 -2.48
CA GLY A 116 -2.68 4.24 -2.26
C GLY A 116 -2.84 5.58 -2.96
N SER A 117 -2.04 6.56 -2.54
CA SER A 117 -2.04 7.92 -3.07
C SER A 117 -0.63 8.48 -3.16
N PHE A 118 -0.41 9.38 -4.12
CA PHE A 118 0.84 10.12 -4.23
C PHE A 118 0.59 11.50 -4.84
N PHE A 119 0.86 12.55 -4.07
CA PHE A 119 0.69 13.93 -4.50
C PHE A 119 2.04 14.60 -4.74
N PHE A 120 2.43 14.71 -6.01
CA PHE A 120 3.64 15.41 -6.43
C PHE A 120 3.65 16.87 -5.97
N TRP A 121 4.83 17.38 -5.63
CA TRP A 121 5.04 18.80 -5.32
C TRP A 121 6.47 19.22 -5.59
N ARG A 122 6.63 20.33 -6.30
CA ARG A 122 7.94 20.78 -6.79
C ARG A 122 8.90 21.16 -5.67
N SER A 123 8.40 21.77 -4.61
CA SER A 123 9.22 22.31 -3.52
C SER A 123 9.51 21.32 -2.40
N ASP A 124 9.07 20.06 -2.51
CA ASP A 124 9.40 18.99 -1.57
C ASP A 124 10.27 17.96 -2.29
N SER A 125 11.50 17.76 -1.80
CA SER A 125 12.52 16.89 -2.41
C SER A 125 12.15 15.40 -2.42
N THR A 126 11.17 14.99 -1.61
CA THR A 126 10.65 13.63 -1.59
C THR A 126 9.45 13.45 -2.53
N ARG A 127 8.69 14.53 -2.77
CA ARG A 127 7.50 14.57 -3.64
C ARG A 127 7.77 15.06 -5.06
N ASN A 128 8.94 15.64 -5.32
CA ASN A 128 9.40 15.98 -6.66
C ASN A 128 10.22 14.84 -7.31
N ASN A 129 10.36 13.72 -6.63
CA ASN A 129 11.17 12.59 -7.06
C ASN A 129 10.29 11.40 -7.48
N ALA A 130 10.18 11.16 -8.79
CA ALA A 130 9.40 10.05 -9.33
C ALA A 130 9.93 8.65 -8.90
N GLN A 131 11.19 8.54 -8.47
CA GLN A 131 11.76 7.28 -7.91
C GLN A 131 11.08 6.87 -6.60
N ARG A 132 10.34 7.77 -5.94
CA ARG A 132 9.59 7.49 -4.72
C ARG A 132 8.14 7.06 -4.99
N LEU A 133 7.64 7.18 -6.23
CA LEU A 133 6.24 6.93 -6.54
C LEU A 133 5.88 5.46 -6.28
N PHE A 134 6.51 4.53 -7.00
CA PHE A 134 6.11 3.11 -6.95
C PHE A 134 6.53 2.43 -5.65
N THR A 135 7.61 2.87 -5.00
CA THR A 135 7.96 2.39 -3.66
C THR A 135 6.90 2.78 -2.62
N THR A 136 6.41 4.03 -2.68
CA THR A 136 5.36 4.53 -1.78
C THR A 136 4.01 3.87 -2.06
N LEU A 137 3.65 3.66 -3.33
CA LEU A 137 2.44 2.94 -3.69
C LEU A 137 2.51 1.45 -3.29
N ALA A 138 3.64 0.78 -3.50
CA ALA A 138 3.82 -0.62 -3.13
C ALA A 138 3.66 -0.84 -1.62
N LEU A 139 4.23 0.07 -0.82
CA LEU A 139 4.06 -0.01 0.64
C LEU A 139 2.62 0.27 1.07
N GLN A 140 1.96 1.29 0.50
CA GLN A 140 0.54 1.56 0.79
C GLN A 140 -0.34 0.36 0.42
N MET A 141 -0.12 -0.25 -0.75
CA MET A 141 -0.84 -1.45 -1.19
C MET A 141 -0.62 -2.65 -0.27
N ALA A 142 0.62 -2.87 0.19
CA ALA A 142 0.93 -3.94 1.16
C ALA A 142 0.28 -3.73 2.53
N VAL A 143 -0.07 -2.49 2.87
CA VAL A 143 -0.84 -2.13 4.07
C VAL A 143 -2.34 -2.31 3.82
N ALA A 144 -2.83 -1.88 2.66
CA ALA A 144 -4.25 -1.95 2.29
C ALA A 144 -4.73 -3.39 1.99
N ILE A 145 -3.87 -4.22 1.39
CA ILE A 145 -4.18 -5.61 0.98
C ILE A 145 -3.17 -6.53 1.66
N THR A 146 -3.63 -7.25 2.68
CA THR A 146 -2.76 -8.08 3.53
C THR A 146 -2.07 -9.21 2.75
N GLU A 147 -2.73 -9.73 1.70
CA GLU A 147 -2.23 -10.77 0.81
C GLU A 147 -1.00 -10.31 0.01
N LEU A 148 -0.86 -9.01 -0.26
CA LEU A 148 0.30 -8.45 -0.94
C LEU A 148 1.50 -8.29 0.00
N ARG A 149 1.28 -8.25 1.31
CA ARG A 149 2.33 -7.94 2.28
C ARG A 149 3.51 -8.90 2.17
N ALA A 150 3.24 -10.20 2.09
CA ALA A 150 4.27 -11.23 1.99
C ALA A 150 5.00 -11.21 0.65
N THR A 151 4.29 -10.94 -0.46
CA THR A 151 4.88 -10.95 -1.81
C THR A 151 5.72 -9.70 -2.07
N VAL A 152 5.28 -8.53 -1.60
CA VAL A 152 6.06 -7.28 -1.66
C VAL A 152 7.30 -7.37 -0.76
N ASP A 153 7.15 -7.91 0.46
CA ASP A 153 8.30 -8.12 1.35
C ASP A 153 9.36 -9.02 0.70
N ALA A 154 8.92 -10.15 0.12
CA ALA A 154 9.81 -11.07 -0.58
C ALA A 154 10.47 -10.41 -1.80
N ALA A 155 9.76 -9.57 -2.55
CA ALA A 155 10.34 -8.88 -3.70
C ALA A 155 11.54 -8.00 -3.31
N VAL A 156 11.45 -7.28 -2.19
CA VAL A 156 12.54 -6.41 -1.69
C VAL A 156 13.62 -7.22 -0.97
N THR A 157 13.24 -8.30 -0.29
CA THR A 157 14.21 -9.19 0.37
C THR A 157 15.08 -9.91 -0.66
N CYS A 158 14.49 -10.42 -1.74
CA CYS A 158 15.21 -11.11 -2.82
C CYS A 158 15.97 -10.15 -3.75
N ASN A 159 15.47 -8.92 -3.94
CA ASN A 159 16.16 -7.89 -4.71
C ASN A 159 16.20 -6.56 -3.92
N PRO A 160 17.24 -6.36 -3.08
CA PRO A 160 17.39 -5.13 -2.30
C PRO A 160 17.54 -3.86 -3.12
N PHE A 161 17.92 -3.96 -4.40
CA PHE A 161 18.07 -2.82 -5.31
C PHE A 161 16.77 -2.44 -6.03
N ALA A 162 15.69 -3.24 -5.86
CA ALA A 162 14.40 -2.95 -6.49
C ALA A 162 13.90 -1.52 -6.18
N PRO A 163 13.98 -0.99 -4.94
CA PRO A 163 13.51 0.36 -4.63
C PRO A 163 14.31 1.50 -5.26
N THR A 164 15.52 1.22 -5.76
CA THR A 164 16.40 2.21 -6.42
C THR A 164 16.58 1.93 -7.92
N SER A 165 15.88 0.91 -8.44
CA SER A 165 15.90 0.58 -9.87
C SER A 165 15.12 1.61 -10.69
N SER A 166 15.16 1.50 -12.02
CA SER A 166 14.38 2.38 -12.90
C SER A 166 12.89 2.35 -12.55
N ILE A 167 12.16 3.44 -12.81
CA ILE A 167 10.73 3.59 -12.50
C ILE A 167 9.91 2.41 -13.07
N GLN A 168 10.19 2.02 -14.32
CA GLN A 168 9.54 0.86 -14.94
C GLN A 168 9.83 -0.42 -14.16
N LYS A 169 11.10 -0.64 -13.75
CA LYS A 169 11.48 -1.83 -13.01
C LYS A 169 10.92 -1.86 -11.59
N GLN A 170 10.80 -0.71 -10.93
CA GLN A 170 10.10 -0.56 -9.66
C GLN A 170 8.64 -0.99 -9.79
N CYS A 171 7.91 -0.45 -10.77
CA CYS A 171 6.51 -0.83 -11.01
C CYS A 171 6.36 -2.33 -11.25
N GLU A 172 7.19 -2.90 -12.12
CA GLU A 172 7.15 -4.33 -12.42
C GLU A 172 7.43 -5.19 -11.18
N THR A 173 8.51 -4.88 -10.45
CA THR A 173 9.04 -5.72 -9.36
C THR A 173 8.27 -5.55 -8.05
N LEU A 174 7.76 -4.34 -7.77
CA LEU A 174 7.14 -3.99 -6.49
C LEU A 174 5.60 -3.99 -6.54
N ILE A 175 5.00 -3.89 -7.73
CA ILE A 175 3.54 -3.86 -7.90
C ILE A 175 3.05 -5.07 -8.68
N ILE A 176 3.46 -5.19 -9.95
CA ILE A 176 2.89 -6.16 -10.89
C ILE A 176 3.21 -7.60 -10.47
N GLN A 177 4.49 -7.92 -10.25
CA GLN A 177 4.89 -9.27 -9.86
C GLN A 177 4.33 -9.70 -8.50
N PRO A 178 4.36 -8.87 -7.43
CA PRO A 178 3.73 -9.20 -6.16
C PRO A 178 2.22 -9.45 -6.27
N TRP A 179 1.53 -8.65 -7.08
CA TRP A 179 0.10 -8.81 -7.34
C TRP A 179 -0.22 -10.16 -7.98
N SER A 180 0.45 -10.48 -9.09
CA SER A 180 0.23 -11.75 -9.79
C SER A 180 0.51 -12.96 -8.88
N LYS A 181 1.56 -12.90 -8.06
CA LYS A 181 1.90 -13.98 -7.11
C LYS A 181 0.84 -14.17 -6.01
N ALA A 182 0.23 -13.08 -5.54
CA ALA A 182 -0.82 -13.14 -4.53
C ALA A 182 -2.11 -13.74 -5.09
N GLN A 183 -2.49 -13.39 -6.32
CA GLN A 183 -3.66 -13.99 -7.00
C GLN A 183 -3.51 -15.51 -7.16
N VAL A 184 -2.33 -15.97 -7.59
CA VAL A 184 -2.06 -17.41 -7.72
C VAL A 184 -2.16 -18.13 -6.37
N HIS A 185 -1.67 -17.54 -5.29
CA HIS A 185 -1.83 -18.12 -3.95
C HIS A 185 -3.29 -18.22 -3.52
N GLN A 186 -4.09 -17.20 -3.81
CA GLN A 186 -5.52 -17.18 -3.49
C GLN A 186 -6.30 -18.26 -4.27
N GLU A 187 -5.96 -18.48 -5.55
CA GLU A 187 -6.57 -19.54 -6.35
C GLU A 187 -6.20 -20.94 -5.85
N LEU A 188 -4.93 -21.16 -5.46
CA LEU A 188 -4.47 -22.43 -4.91
C LEU A 188 -5.08 -22.74 -3.54
N SER A 189 -5.24 -21.74 -2.67
CA SER A 189 -5.91 -21.92 -1.38
C SER A 189 -7.39 -22.28 -1.57
N ASN A 190 -8.08 -21.63 -2.51
CA ASN A 190 -9.49 -21.88 -2.78
C ASN A 190 -9.74 -23.30 -3.33
N ARG A 191 -8.83 -23.82 -4.19
CA ARG A 191 -8.91 -25.20 -4.72
C ARG A 191 -8.66 -26.27 -3.66
N THR A 192 -7.84 -25.97 -2.65
CA THR A 192 -7.52 -26.93 -1.58
C THR A 192 -8.65 -27.06 -0.57
N SER A 193 -9.39 -25.97 -0.32
CA SER A 193 -10.56 -25.95 0.58
C SER A 193 -11.81 -26.64 -0.01
N GLN A 194 -11.91 -26.79 -1.34
CA GLN A 194 -13.02 -27.50 -2.00
C GLN A 194 -12.83 -29.02 -2.08
N LYS A 195 -11.68 -29.55 -1.63
CA LYS A 195 -11.37 -31.00 -1.63
C LYS A 195 -11.52 -31.68 -0.26
N LYS A 196 -12.03 -30.97 0.75
CA LYS A 196 -12.43 -31.53 2.05
C LYS A 196 -13.95 -31.46 2.17
#